data_AF-A0AAV6IBX5-F1
#
_entry.id   AF-A0AAV6IBX5-F1
#
_cell.length_a   1.000
_cell.length_b   1.000
_cell.length_c   1.000
_cell.angle_alpha   90.00
_cell.angle_beta   90.00
_cell.angle_gamma   90.00
#
_symmetry.space_group_name_H-M   'P 1'
#
loop_
_entity.id
_entity.type
_entity.pdbx_description
1 polymer ?
#
loop_
_entity_poly.entity_id
_entity_poly.type
_entity_poly.pdbx_seq_one_letter_code
_entity_poly.pdbx_strand_id
1 'polypeptide(L)'
;MDLGVGSFVLANSLVSRQARGFPMLLLTVILDRKVERVSRRTCNVAYVTFVLAQNLQVLAILMLPDYIPGHKIFVLEEAFNQNLLASFLLANVLTGVVNLFIETLFASSASALAVLVVYAFVLFLVVGLANFYGIKSKF
;
A
#
# COMPACT_ATOMS: atom_id res chain seq x y z
N MET A 1 -24.29 -1.43 2.26
CA MET A 1 -23.12 -0.51 2.15
C MET A 1 -22.17 -0.94 3.24
N ASP A 2 -21.34 -1.95 2.96
CA ASP A 2 -20.30 -2.31 3.91
C ASP A 2 -19.39 -1.10 4.10
N LEU A 3 -19.35 -0.59 5.33
CA LEU A 3 -18.72 0.66 5.72
C LEU A 3 -17.27 0.79 5.17
N GLY A 4 -16.58 -0.35 5.01
CA GLY A 4 -15.20 -0.40 4.54
C GLY A 4 -14.98 0.12 3.12
N VAL A 5 -15.84 -0.23 2.17
CA VAL A 5 -15.65 0.15 0.75
C VAL A 5 -15.95 1.63 0.54
N GLY A 6 -17.01 2.14 1.18
CA GLY A 6 -17.41 3.55 1.10
C GLY A 6 -16.42 4.50 1.78
N SER A 7 -15.92 4.15 2.97
CA SER A 7 -14.92 4.95 3.68
C SER A 7 -13.56 4.94 2.99
N PHE A 8 -13.18 3.82 2.35
CA PHE A 8 -11.96 3.74 1.55
C PHE A 8 -12.03 4.62 0.30
N VAL A 9 -13.16 4.66 -0.40
CA VAL A 9 -13.37 5.53 -1.57
C VAL A 9 -13.27 7.01 -1.19
N LEU A 10 -13.88 7.41 -0.05
CA LEU A 10 -13.78 8.77 0.48
C LEU A 10 -12.35 9.14 0.89
N ALA A 11 -11.66 8.27 1.64
CA ALA A 11 -10.27 8.51 2.05
C ALA A 11 -9.31 8.62 0.86
N ASN A 12 -9.46 7.78 -0.17
CA ASN A 12 -8.62 7.82 -1.37
C ASN A 12 -8.87 9.05 -2.24
N SER A 13 -10.11 9.54 -2.30
CA SER A 13 -10.44 10.78 -3.02
C SER A 13 -9.81 12.03 -2.40
N LEU A 14 -9.51 12.00 -1.09
CA LEU A 14 -8.86 13.09 -0.37
C LEU A 14 -7.33 13.07 -0.52
N VAL A 15 -6.73 11.87 -0.55
CA VAL A 15 -5.26 11.71 -0.56
C VAL A 15 -4.62 11.91 -1.95
N SER A 16 -5.31 11.58 -3.04
CA SER A 16 -4.70 11.67 -4.38
C SER A 16 -5.54 12.45 -5.37
N ARG A 17 -5.10 13.69 -5.67
CA ARG A 17 -5.66 14.53 -6.75
C ARG A 17 -5.56 13.88 -8.14
N GLN A 18 -4.76 12.82 -8.30
CA GLN A 18 -4.57 12.07 -9.55
C GLN A 18 -5.34 10.74 -9.61
N ALA A 19 -5.81 10.20 -8.48
CA ALA A 19 -6.72 9.04 -8.44
C ALA A 19 -8.15 9.36 -8.90
N ARG A 20 -8.37 10.58 -9.43
CA ARG A 20 -9.57 10.99 -10.19
C ARG A 20 -9.67 10.30 -11.56
N GLY A 21 -9.13 9.09 -11.70
CA GLY A 21 -9.58 8.15 -12.73
C GLY A 21 -11.01 7.73 -12.39
N PHE A 22 -11.98 8.60 -12.69
CA PHE A 22 -13.41 8.33 -12.67
C PHE A 22 -13.78 6.91 -13.16
N PRO A 23 -13.16 6.35 -14.24
CA PRO A 23 -13.50 5.00 -14.70
C PRO A 23 -13.12 3.88 -13.71
N MET A 24 -12.00 3.99 -12.99
CA MET A 24 -11.55 2.92 -12.09
C MET A 24 -12.40 2.85 -10.83
N LEU A 25 -12.70 4.01 -10.25
CA LEU A 25 -13.60 4.15 -9.11
C LEU A 25 -15.01 3.65 -9.46
N LEU A 26 -15.52 4.05 -10.63
CA LEU A 26 -16.82 3.61 -11.13
C LEU A 26 -16.84 2.10 -11.40
N LEU A 27 -15.75 1.51 -11.92
CA LEU A 27 -15.62 0.08 -12.14
C LEU A 27 -15.68 -0.71 -10.83
N THR A 28 -14.94 -0.31 -9.79
CA THR A 28 -15.03 -0.94 -8.46
C THR A 28 -16.43 -0.83 -7.87
N VAL A 29 -17.08 0.33 -7.97
CA VAL A 29 -18.44 0.52 -7.43
C VAL A 29 -19.49 -0.26 -8.24
N ILE A 30 -19.34 -0.36 -9.57
CA ILE A 30 -20.23 -1.15 -10.43
C ILE A 30 -20.05 -2.65 -10.16
N LEU A 31 -18.80 -3.11 -9.96
CA LEU A 31 -18.51 -4.50 -9.62
C LEU A 31 -19.05 -4.85 -8.24
N ASP A 32 -18.88 -4.00 -7.24
CA ASP A 32 -19.46 -4.14 -5.90
C ASP A 32 -20.99 -4.23 -5.95
N ARG A 33 -21.64 -3.34 -6.71
CA ARG A 33 -23.10 -3.33 -6.88
C ARG A 33 -23.66 -4.51 -7.67
N LYS A 34 -22.86 -5.12 -8.56
CA LYS A 34 -23.26 -6.31 -9.35
C LYS A 34 -22.91 -7.63 -8.65
N VAL A 35 -21.97 -7.62 -7.70
CA VAL A 35 -21.45 -8.81 -7.02
C VAL A 35 -21.83 -8.74 -5.55
N GLU A 36 -23.13 -8.87 -5.24
CA GLU A 36 -23.55 -9.23 -3.89
C GLU A 36 -24.66 -10.29 -3.87
N ARG A 37 -24.24 -11.54 -3.71
CA ARG A 37 -24.58 -12.33 -2.53
C ARG A 37 -23.34 -13.09 -2.09
N VAL A 38 -22.95 -12.90 -0.83
CA VAL A 38 -21.98 -13.74 -0.13
C VAL A 38 -22.51 -15.17 -0.16
N SER A 39 -21.99 -15.96 -1.09
CA SER A 39 -22.05 -17.40 -1.04
C SER A 39 -20.66 -17.89 -0.66
N ARG A 40 -20.59 -18.93 0.17
CA ARG A 40 -19.37 -19.49 0.77
C ARG A 40 -18.23 -19.86 -0.22
N ARG A 41 -18.39 -19.64 -1.53
CA ARG A 41 -17.45 -19.98 -2.62
C ARG A 41 -16.94 -18.79 -3.45
N THR A 42 -17.59 -17.62 -3.41
CA THR A 42 -17.26 -16.45 -4.27
C THR A 42 -16.50 -15.34 -3.57
N CYS A 43 -16.21 -15.48 -2.26
CA CYS A 43 -15.38 -14.56 -1.49
C CYS A 43 -14.04 -14.25 -2.19
N ASN A 44 -13.54 -15.20 -2.98
CA ASN A 44 -12.30 -15.05 -3.72
C ASN A 44 -12.39 -14.01 -4.86
N VAL A 45 -13.53 -13.84 -5.55
CA VAL A 45 -13.60 -12.89 -6.69
C VAL A 45 -13.64 -11.45 -6.21
N ALA A 46 -14.44 -11.15 -5.18
CA ALA A 46 -14.48 -9.81 -4.58
C ALA A 46 -13.12 -9.47 -3.94
N TYR A 47 -12.53 -10.40 -3.20
CA TYR A 47 -11.18 -10.25 -2.63
C TYR A 47 -10.11 -10.05 -3.71
N VAL A 48 -10.08 -10.90 -4.75
CA VAL A 48 -9.11 -10.79 -5.85
C VAL A 48 -9.29 -9.49 -6.62
N THR A 49 -10.53 -9.05 -6.85
CA THR A 49 -10.80 -7.76 -7.52
C THR A 49 -10.37 -6.57 -6.68
N PHE A 50 -10.61 -6.63 -5.37
CA PHE A 50 -10.14 -5.61 -4.42
C PHE A 50 -8.62 -5.54 -4.39
N VAL A 51 -7.93 -6.68 -4.26
CA VAL A 51 -6.47 -6.78 -4.30
C VAL A 51 -5.93 -6.28 -5.65
N LEU A 52 -6.56 -6.65 -6.76
CA LEU A 52 -6.19 -6.19 -8.10
C LEU A 52 -6.33 -4.67 -8.24
N ALA A 53 -7.43 -4.09 -7.76
CA ALA A 53 -7.66 -2.65 -7.79
C ALA A 53 -6.62 -1.89 -6.97
N GLN A 54 -6.28 -2.38 -5.76
CA GLN A 54 -5.27 -1.76 -4.91
C GLN A 54 -3.88 -1.82 -5.53
N ASN A 55 -3.49 -2.94 -6.16
CA ASN A 55 -2.22 -3.05 -6.88
C ASN A 55 -2.14 -2.12 -8.11
N LEU A 56 -3.21 -2.09 -8.92
CA LEU A 56 -3.28 -1.19 -10.07
C LEU A 56 -3.26 0.29 -9.65
N GLN A 57 -3.86 0.63 -8.51
CA GLN A 57 -3.80 1.99 -7.96
C GLN A 57 -2.37 2.38 -7.56
N VAL A 58 -1.65 1.50 -6.85
CA VAL A 58 -0.25 1.75 -6.46
C VAL A 58 0.63 1.90 -7.70
N LEU A 59 0.46 1.05 -8.70
CA LEU A 59 1.17 1.16 -9.98
C LEU A 59 0.89 2.50 -10.67
N ALA A 60 -0.39 2.91 -10.73
CA ALA A 60 -0.76 4.19 -11.33
C ALA A 60 -0.12 5.40 -10.61
N ILE A 61 0.04 5.32 -9.28
CA ILE A 61 0.73 6.36 -8.49
C ILE A 61 2.23 6.37 -8.78
N LEU A 62 2.87 5.21 -8.88
CA LEU A 62 4.31 5.10 -9.17
C LEU A 62 4.67 5.52 -10.60
N MET A 63 3.77 5.34 -11.57
CA MET A 63 3.99 5.75 -12.98
C MET A 63 3.64 7.23 -13.24
N LEU A 64 3.06 7.92 -12.25
CA LEU A 64 2.64 9.33 -12.35
C LEU A 64 3.82 10.30 -12.55
N PRO A 65 4.95 10.17 -11.82
CA PRO A 65 6.10 11.06 -11.99
C PRO A 65 6.66 11.07 -13.41
N ASP A 66 6.62 9.93 -14.11
CA ASP A 66 7.10 9.79 -15.50
C ASP A 66 6.30 10.61 -16.52
N TYR A 67 5.06 10.96 -16.18
CA TYR A 67 4.21 11.79 -17.04
C TYR A 67 4.53 13.29 -16.94
N ILE A 68 5.30 13.71 -15.92
CA ILE A 68 5.67 15.11 -15.71
C ILE A 68 7.13 15.31 -16.19
N PRO A 69 7.36 15.93 -17.35
CA PRO A 69 8.72 16.15 -17.85
C PRO A 69 9.53 17.03 -16.88
N GLY A 70 10.66 16.51 -16.40
CA GLY A 70 11.56 17.21 -15.46
C GLY A 70 11.54 16.69 -14.02
N HIS A 71 10.75 15.66 -13.70
CA HIS A 71 10.83 15.02 -12.40
C HIS A 71 12.13 14.21 -12.25
N LYS A 72 12.86 14.46 -11.15
CA LYS A 72 13.94 13.57 -10.72
C LYS A 72 13.31 12.45 -9.90
N ILE A 73 13.60 11.20 -10.26
CA ILE A 73 13.21 10.03 -9.46
C ILE A 73 13.70 10.25 -8.03
N PHE A 74 12.84 10.04 -7.03
CA PHE A 74 13.24 10.23 -5.65
C PHE A 74 14.36 9.25 -5.32
N VAL A 75 15.43 9.71 -4.66
CA VAL A 75 16.58 8.85 -4.26
C VAL A 75 16.10 7.64 -3.45
N LEU A 76 15.02 7.82 -2.69
CA LEU A 76 14.39 6.75 -1.92
C LEU A 76 13.68 5.73 -2.81
N GLU A 77 13.00 6.16 -3.87
CA GLU A 77 12.33 5.27 -4.83
C GLU A 77 13.35 4.37 -5.55
N GLU A 78 14.47 4.96 -5.98
CA GLU A 78 15.60 4.21 -6.55
C GLU A 78 16.20 3.23 -5.52
N ALA A 79 16.35 3.65 -4.26
CA ALA A 79 16.85 2.80 -3.17
C ALA A 79 15.97 1.58 -2.92
N PHE A 80 14.65 1.75 -2.93
CA PHE A 80 13.69 0.65 -2.80
C PHE A 80 13.70 -0.25 -4.03
N ASN A 81 13.74 0.33 -5.23
CA ASN A 81 13.72 -0.42 -6.49
C ASN A 81 14.96 -1.30 -6.65
N GLN A 82 16.15 -0.83 -6.23
CA GLN A 82 17.39 -1.60 -6.31
C GLN A 82 17.39 -2.86 -5.43
N ASN A 83 16.64 -2.86 -4.32
CA ASN A 83 16.61 -3.93 -3.33
C ASN A 83 15.17 -4.34 -3.00
N LEU A 84 14.31 -4.50 -4.00
CA LEU A 84 12.87 -4.72 -3.80
C LEU A 84 12.60 -5.98 -2.96
N LEU A 85 13.29 -7.09 -3.24
CA LEU A 85 13.13 -8.34 -2.49
C LEU A 85 13.59 -8.20 -1.02
N ALA A 86 14.75 -7.58 -0.80
CA ALA A 86 15.30 -7.43 0.55
C ALA A 86 14.47 -6.47 1.39
N SER A 87 14.00 -5.35 0.81
CA SER A 87 13.10 -4.41 1.47
C SER A 87 11.74 -5.04 1.77
N PHE A 88 11.20 -5.87 0.88
CA PHE A 88 9.99 -6.66 1.13
C PHE A 88 10.16 -7.64 2.30
N LEU A 89 11.27 -8.37 2.35
CA LEU A 89 11.52 -9.33 3.42
C LEU A 89 11.74 -8.62 4.76
N LEU A 90 12.50 -7.52 4.76
CA LEU A 90 12.70 -6.66 5.92
C LEU A 90 11.36 -6.13 6.46
N ALA A 91 10.49 -5.64 5.57
CA ALA A 91 9.16 -5.18 5.92
C ALA A 91 8.40 -6.27 6.68
N ASN A 92 8.28 -7.47 6.09
CA ASN A 92 7.55 -8.59 6.71
C ASN A 92 8.11 -9.02 8.07
N VAL A 93 9.45 -9.07 8.21
CA VAL A 93 10.09 -9.39 9.49
C VAL A 93 9.78 -8.32 10.52
N LEU A 94 9.89 -7.04 10.16
CA LEU A 94 9.62 -5.93 11.07
C LEU A 94 8.15 -5.91 11.51
N THR A 95 7.21 -6.20 10.61
CA THR A 95 5.78 -6.31 10.96
C THR A 95 5.53 -7.49 11.90
N GLY A 96 6.22 -8.62 11.68
CA GLY A 96 6.17 -9.78 12.56
C GLY A 96 6.71 -9.47 13.97
N VAL A 97 7.84 -8.77 14.04
CA VAL A 97 8.44 -8.28 15.30
C VAL A 97 7.45 -7.39 16.05
N VAL A 98 6.89 -6.38 15.40
CA VAL A 98 5.88 -5.49 16.02
C VAL A 98 4.70 -6.28 16.58
N ASN A 99 4.22 -7.29 15.84
CA ASN A 99 3.08 -8.11 16.26
C ASN A 99 3.40 -9.10 17.40
N LEU A 100 4.67 -9.39 17.67
CA LEU A 100 5.11 -10.18 18.83
C LEU A 100 5.27 -9.33 20.10
N PHE A 101 5.67 -8.06 19.95
CA PHE A 101 5.90 -7.16 21.07
C PHE A 101 4.65 -6.39 21.50
N ILE A 102 3.69 -6.21 20.60
CA ILE A 102 2.48 -5.41 20.83
C ILE A 102 1.27 -6.26 20.45
N GLU A 103 0.30 -6.37 21.37
CA GLU A 103 -1.02 -6.90 21.06
C GLU A 103 -1.80 -5.88 20.19
N THR A 104 -1.42 -5.80 18.93
CA THR A 104 -1.97 -4.85 17.95
C THR A 104 -3.49 -4.95 17.81
N LEU A 105 -4.06 -6.12 18.12
CA LEU A 105 -5.49 -6.42 18.02
C LEU A 105 -6.33 -5.69 19.09
N PHE A 106 -5.76 -5.36 20.25
CA PHE A 106 -6.44 -4.61 21.32
C PHE A 106 -5.91 -3.18 21.46
N ALA A 107 -4.99 -2.77 20.59
CA ALA A 107 -4.41 -1.45 20.62
C ALA A 107 -5.46 -0.39 20.21
N SER A 108 -5.51 0.71 20.96
CA SER A 108 -6.31 1.89 20.58
C SER A 108 -5.88 2.45 19.22
N SER A 109 -6.78 3.16 18.52
CA SER A 109 -6.50 3.73 17.20
C SER A 109 -5.27 4.65 17.20
N ALA A 110 -5.06 5.41 18.28
CA ALA A 110 -3.90 6.29 18.43
C ALA A 110 -2.59 5.49 18.56
N SER A 111 -2.57 4.42 19.36
CA SER A 111 -1.42 3.53 19.46
C SER A 111 -1.13 2.79 18.16
N ALA A 112 -2.16 2.37 17.42
CA ALA A 112 -1.98 1.73 16.11
C ALA A 112 -1.34 2.69 15.09
N LEU A 113 -1.79 3.95 15.04
CA LEU A 113 -1.17 4.98 14.19
C LEU A 113 0.27 5.28 14.61
N ALA A 114 0.55 5.38 15.91
CA ALA A 114 1.90 5.61 16.41
C ALA A 114 2.84 4.46 15.98
N VAL A 115 2.40 3.21 16.14
CA VAL A 115 3.14 2.02 15.69
C VAL A 115 3.39 2.07 14.19
N LEU A 116 2.39 2.42 13.38
CA LEU A 116 2.53 2.52 11.92
C LEU A 116 3.54 3.59 11.51
N VAL A 117 3.53 4.76 12.15
CA VAL A 117 4.47 5.85 11.88
C VAL A 117 5.90 5.46 12.25
N VAL A 118 6.08 4.86 13.44
CA VAL A 118 7.40 4.37 13.89
C VAL A 118 7.91 3.28 12.95
N TYR A 119 7.06 2.32 12.59
CA TYR A 119 7.38 1.26 11.64
C TYR A 119 7.83 1.83 10.30
N ALA A 120 7.07 2.75 9.71
CA ALA A 120 7.41 3.38 8.44
C ALA A 120 8.75 4.15 8.53
N PHE A 121 8.96 4.89 9.61
CA PHE A 121 10.20 5.64 9.84
C PHE A 121 11.43 4.72 9.94
N VAL A 122 11.34 3.63 10.71
CA VAL A 122 12.42 2.64 10.84
C VAL A 122 12.74 2.02 9.49
N LEU A 123 11.71 1.63 8.73
CA LEU A 123 11.88 1.01 7.42
C LEU A 123 12.56 1.97 6.42
N PHE A 124 12.15 3.24 6.40
CA PHE A 124 12.81 4.27 5.59
C PHE A 124 14.26 4.51 5.99
N LEU A 125 14.56 4.54 7.29
CA LEU A 125 15.93 4.68 7.78
C LEU A 125 16.80 3.52 7.33
N VAL A 126 16.35 2.28 7.53
CA VAL A 126 17.13 1.09 7.21
C VAL A 126 17.39 0.99 5.71
N VAL A 127 16.37 1.23 4.87
CA VAL A 127 16.54 1.21 3.41
C VAL A 127 17.41 2.38 2.93
N GLY A 128 17.24 3.57 3.52
CA GLY A 128 18.07 4.74 3.23
C GLY A 128 19.54 4.52 3.60
N LEU A 129 19.83 3.96 4.78
CA LEU A 129 21.19 3.59 5.19
C LEU A 129 21.76 2.50 4.26
N ALA A 130 20.99 1.45 3.96
CA ALA A 130 21.44 0.37 3.08
C ALA A 130 21.85 0.89 1.69
N ASN A 131 21.10 1.84 1.15
CA ASN A 131 21.45 2.52 -0.10
C ASN A 131 22.69 3.41 0.05
N PHE A 132 22.84 4.13 1.16
CA PHE A 132 24.04 4.95 1.44
C PHE A 132 25.32 4.08 1.54
N TYR A 133 25.22 2.90 2.15
CA TYR A 133 26.33 1.93 2.21
C TYR A 133 26.57 1.19 0.89
N GLY A 134 25.78 1.45 -0.16
CA GLY A 134 25.94 0.81 -1.46
C GLY A 134 25.67 -0.70 -1.45
N ILE A 135 24.92 -1.19 -0.46
CA ILE A 135 24.58 -2.61 -0.36
C ILE A 135 23.55 -2.93 -1.44
N LYS A 136 24.03 -3.41 -2.59
CA LYS A 136 23.16 -3.99 -3.63
C LYS A 136 22.99 -5.47 -3.35
N SER A 137 21.80 -5.85 -2.88
CA SER A 137 21.41 -7.24 -2.80
C SER A 137 21.18 -7.74 -4.22
N LYS A 138 22.18 -8.38 -4.80
CA LYS A 138 22.11 -8.99 -6.12
C LYS A 138 21.31 -10.30 -6.01
N PHE A 139 19.99 -10.19 -5.93
CA PHE A 139 19.05 -11.30 -6.06
C PHE A 139 17.93 -10.91 -7.01
#